data_AF-M1IC47-F1
#
_entry.id   AF-M1IC47-F1
#
_cell.length_a   1.000
_cell.length_b   1.000
_cell.length_c   1.000
_cell.angle_alpha   90.00
_cell.angle_beta   90.00
_cell.angle_gamma   90.00
#
_symmetry.space_group_name_H-M   'P 1'
#
loop_
_entity.id
_entity.type
_entity.pdbx_description
1 polymer ?
#
loop_
_entity_poly.entity_id
_entity_poly.type
_entity_poly.pdbx_seq_one_letter_code
_entity_poly.pdbx_strand_id
1 'polypeptide(L)'
;MQGKNIGGTTKSERPTVNFDTCIKCKSCWIHCPDECLDERSIGYYGIAYDYHVNYGVHAKVYPVKDYIVIADEKMFTDYRRPYEMWKENKAKYKDWLKSGRISKKRKGKHSMVGKMTRNSNSF
;
A
#
# COMPACT_ATOMS: atom_id res chain seq x y z
N MET A 1 20.73 -21.92 -9.39
CA MET A 1 20.07 -20.62 -9.65
C MET A 1 20.14 -19.83 -8.35
N GLN A 2 21.00 -18.82 -8.30
CA GLN A 2 21.49 -18.24 -7.04
C GLN A 2 20.39 -17.42 -6.35
N GLY A 3 19.99 -17.88 -5.16
CA GLY A 3 19.19 -17.11 -4.22
C GLY A 3 19.96 -15.86 -3.84
N LYS A 4 19.47 -14.70 -4.27
CA LYS A 4 19.94 -13.42 -3.74
C LYS A 4 19.33 -13.29 -2.35
N ASN A 5 20.19 -13.27 -1.33
CA ASN A 5 19.84 -12.79 0.00
C ASN A 5 19.47 -11.31 -0.14
N ILE A 6 18.18 -11.05 -0.31
CA ILE A 6 17.62 -9.70 -0.47
C ILE A 6 17.45 -9.12 0.94
N GLY A 7 18.10 -7.99 1.22
CA GLY A 7 18.13 -7.37 2.54
C GLY A 7 16.74 -7.09 3.10
N GLY A 8 16.47 -7.57 4.33
CA GLY A 8 15.28 -7.24 5.11
C GLY A 8 14.22 -8.36 5.19
N THR A 9 14.61 -9.56 5.58
CA THR A 9 13.73 -10.73 5.75
C THR A 9 12.79 -10.60 6.97
N THR A 10 11.56 -10.09 6.79
CA THR A 10 10.29 -10.38 7.54
C THR A 10 9.20 -9.29 7.35
N LYS A 11 9.08 -8.70 6.15
CA LYS A 11 8.01 -7.73 5.91
C LYS A 11 6.73 -8.44 5.46
N SER A 12 5.69 -8.45 6.30
CA SER A 12 4.35 -8.85 5.89
C SER A 12 3.66 -7.78 5.02
N GLU A 13 4.13 -6.54 5.13
CA GLU A 13 3.56 -5.38 4.47
C GLU A 13 4.67 -4.45 3.97
N ARG A 14 4.43 -3.80 2.82
CA ARG A 14 5.33 -2.85 2.17
C ARG A 14 4.56 -1.58 1.82
N PRO A 15 5.11 -0.39 2.06
CA PRO A 15 4.45 0.84 1.62
C PRO A 15 4.54 0.98 0.10
N THR A 16 3.53 1.59 -0.47
CA THR A 16 3.51 2.03 -1.86
C THR A 16 2.86 3.41 -1.94
N VAL A 17 2.97 4.07 -3.10
CA VAL A 17 2.69 5.50 -3.24
C VAL A 17 1.53 5.74 -4.20
N ASN A 18 0.50 6.42 -3.74
CA ASN A 18 -0.53 6.92 -4.62
C ASN A 18 -0.08 8.24 -5.29
N PHE A 19 0.52 8.14 -6.48
CA PHE A 19 1.01 9.31 -7.21
C PHE A 19 -0.10 10.29 -7.64
N ASP A 20 -1.36 9.85 -7.70
CA ASP A 20 -2.50 10.71 -8.05
C ASP A 20 -2.82 11.73 -6.94
N THR A 21 -2.44 11.46 -5.68
CA THR A 21 -2.63 12.38 -4.54
C THR A 21 -1.37 13.18 -4.23
N CYS A 22 -0.29 12.99 -4.99
CA CYS A 22 0.97 13.66 -4.77
C CYS A 22 0.88 15.16 -5.12
N ILE A 23 1.10 16.02 -4.13
CA ILE A 23 1.21 17.47 -4.30
C ILE A 23 2.65 17.96 -4.51
N LYS A 24 3.61 17.03 -4.70
CA LYS A 24 5.04 17.33 -4.95
C LYS A 24 5.72 18.16 -3.85
N CYS A 25 5.30 17.98 -2.60
CA CYS A 25 5.83 18.71 -1.44
C CYS A 25 7.24 18.30 -0.99
N LYS A 26 7.87 17.32 -1.65
CA LYS A 26 9.21 16.78 -1.33
C LYS A 26 9.36 16.15 0.08
N SER A 27 8.30 16.09 0.88
CA SER A 27 8.36 15.58 2.27
C SER A 27 8.78 14.11 2.39
N CYS A 28 8.44 13.20 1.45
CA CYS A 28 8.99 11.83 1.51
C CYS A 28 10.49 11.82 1.44
N TRP A 29 11.07 12.66 0.58
CA TRP A 29 12.49 12.66 0.32
C TRP A 29 13.25 13.22 1.51
N ILE A 30 12.79 14.35 2.06
CA ILE A 30 13.42 15.00 3.23
C ILE A 30 13.36 14.13 4.49
N HIS A 31 12.28 13.38 4.67
CA HIS A 31 12.03 12.62 5.91
C HIS A 31 12.24 11.11 5.76
N CYS A 32 12.92 10.66 4.70
CA CYS A 32 13.25 9.25 4.54
C CYS A 32 14.49 8.89 5.37
N PRO A 33 14.37 8.07 6.43
CA PRO A 33 15.54 7.63 7.19
C PRO A 33 16.43 6.66 6.41
N ASP A 34 15.89 6.01 5.37
CA ASP A 34 16.60 5.00 4.57
C ASP A 34 17.19 5.58 3.28
N GLU A 35 16.91 6.85 2.97
CA GLU A 35 17.33 7.52 1.73
C GLU A 35 16.99 6.72 0.44
N CYS A 36 15.93 5.92 0.47
CA CYS A 36 15.59 4.98 -0.61
C CYS A 36 14.74 5.59 -1.74
N LEU A 37 14.71 6.92 -1.85
CA LEU A 37 13.85 7.66 -2.76
C LEU A 37 14.69 8.41 -3.79
N ASP A 38 14.47 8.09 -5.06
CA ASP A 38 15.11 8.80 -6.17
C ASP A 38 14.19 9.89 -6.70
N GLU A 39 14.74 11.07 -6.98
CA GLU A 39 14.04 12.11 -7.72
C GLU A 39 13.74 11.64 -9.16
N ARG A 40 12.49 11.85 -9.59
CA ARG A 40 11.98 11.52 -10.92
C ARG A 40 11.57 12.79 -11.63
N SER A 41 10.84 12.66 -12.74
CA SER A 41 10.43 13.83 -13.52
C SER A 41 9.45 14.72 -12.76
N ILE A 42 9.61 16.04 -12.91
CA ILE A 42 8.68 17.08 -12.44
C ILE A 42 8.25 16.88 -10.97
N GLY A 43 9.21 16.66 -10.06
CA GLY A 43 8.97 16.68 -8.60
C GLY A 43 8.30 15.43 -8.01
N TYR A 44 8.25 14.33 -8.76
CA TYR A 44 7.87 13.02 -8.23
C TYR A 44 9.09 12.31 -7.64
N TYR A 45 8.89 11.51 -6.60
CA TYR A 45 9.95 10.72 -5.96
C TYR A 45 9.54 9.24 -5.96
N GLY A 46 10.40 8.39 -6.53
CA GLY A 46 10.13 6.96 -6.69
C GLY A 46 10.86 6.15 -5.61
N ILE A 47 10.14 5.26 -4.93
CA ILE A 47 10.71 4.34 -3.94
C ILE A 47 11.49 3.23 -4.66
N ALA A 48 12.75 3.02 -4.26
CA ALA A 48 13.50 1.82 -4.57
C ALA A 48 13.27 0.77 -3.48
N TYR A 49 12.62 -0.34 -3.84
CA TYR A 49 12.27 -1.38 -2.88
C TYR A 49 13.42 -2.29 -2.47
N ASP A 50 14.56 -2.21 -3.15
CA ASP A 50 15.72 -3.06 -2.93
C ASP A 50 16.33 -2.91 -1.52
N TYR A 51 16.16 -1.74 -0.91
CA TYR A 51 16.77 -1.36 0.37
C TYR A 51 15.81 -0.69 1.35
N HIS A 52 14.52 -0.61 1.04
CA HIS A 52 13.58 0.09 1.91
C HIS A 52 13.30 -0.78 3.15
N VAL A 53 13.68 -0.33 4.34
CA VAL A 53 13.56 -1.07 5.61
C VAL A 53 12.53 -0.42 6.53
N ASN A 54 12.44 0.90 6.57
CA ASN A 54 11.68 1.69 7.52
C ASN A 54 10.61 2.56 6.85
N TYR A 55 9.36 2.11 6.89
CA TYR A 55 8.24 2.81 6.25
C TYR A 55 7.33 3.59 7.21
N GLY A 56 7.48 3.39 8.51
CA GLY A 56 6.57 3.91 9.53
C GLY A 56 6.56 5.44 9.71
N VAL A 57 7.61 6.13 9.24
CA VAL A 57 7.73 7.60 9.37
C VAL A 57 6.92 8.33 8.29
N HIS A 58 6.90 7.80 7.06
CA HIS A 58 6.28 8.50 5.94
C HIS A 58 4.78 8.75 6.16
N ALA A 59 4.02 7.76 6.65
CA ALA A 59 2.58 7.91 6.85
C ALA A 59 2.18 9.00 7.86
N LYS A 60 3.08 9.39 8.78
CA LYS A 60 2.80 10.40 9.83
C LYS A 60 3.11 11.83 9.40
N VAL A 61 4.10 12.01 8.53
CA VAL A 61 4.63 13.33 8.17
C VAL A 61 3.95 13.92 6.93
N TYR A 62 3.25 13.10 6.15
CA TYR A 62 2.61 13.55 4.93
C TYR A 62 1.39 14.48 5.18
N PRO A 63 1.35 15.68 4.57
CA PRO A 63 0.20 16.58 4.69
C PRO A 63 -1.04 16.05 3.97
N VAL A 64 -0.88 15.11 3.04
CA VAL A 64 -1.95 14.52 2.23
C VAL A 64 -2.27 13.12 2.71
N LYS A 65 -3.53 12.89 3.10
CA LYS A 65 -4.04 11.56 3.42
C LYS A 65 -3.99 10.65 2.19
N ASP A 66 -3.82 9.35 2.42
CA ASP A 66 -3.82 8.32 1.37
C ASP A 66 -2.68 8.42 0.33
N TYR A 67 -1.66 9.24 0.56
CA TYR A 67 -0.46 9.24 -0.27
C TYR A 67 0.36 7.96 -0.08
N ILE A 68 0.63 7.58 1.17
CA ILE A 68 1.23 6.27 1.48
C ILE A 68 0.13 5.25 1.67
N VAL A 69 0.20 4.16 0.90
CA VAL A 69 -0.67 3.00 0.99
C VAL A 69 0.14 1.84 1.52
N ILE A 70 -0.32 1.21 2.62
CA ILE A 70 0.29 -0.01 3.13
C ILE A 70 -0.34 -1.21 2.42
N ALA A 71 0.51 -2.06 1.87
CA ALA A 71 0.13 -3.11 0.94
C ALA A 71 0.77 -4.44 1.36
N ASP A 72 0.06 -5.56 1.18
CA ASP A 72 0.55 -6.88 1.61
C ASP A 72 1.73 -7.32 0.73
N GLU A 73 2.81 -7.84 1.33
CA GLU A 73 4.01 -8.25 0.58
C GLU A 73 3.70 -9.26 -0.53
N LYS A 74 2.65 -10.09 -0.38
CA LYS A 74 2.24 -11.10 -1.38
C LYS A 74 1.80 -10.51 -2.72
N MET A 75 1.42 -9.23 -2.76
CA MET A 75 1.05 -8.58 -4.03
C MET A 75 2.27 -8.17 -4.87
N PHE A 76 3.47 -8.19 -4.27
CA PHE A 76 4.72 -7.85 -4.94
C PHE A 76 5.34 -9.13 -5.47
N THR A 77 5.21 -9.35 -6.78
CA THR A 77 5.86 -10.47 -7.47
C THR A 77 7.32 -10.16 -7.83
N ASP A 78 7.70 -8.88 -7.80
CA ASP A 78 9.02 -8.37 -8.13
C ASP A 78 9.32 -7.06 -7.37
N TYR A 79 10.50 -6.49 -7.64
CA TYR A 79 10.97 -5.22 -7.07
C TYR A 79 10.74 -4.03 -8.02
N ARG A 80 9.77 -4.12 -8.95
CA ARG A 80 9.48 -2.99 -9.84
C ARG A 80 9.15 -1.74 -9.05
N ARG A 81 9.68 -0.62 -9.51
CA ARG A 81 9.50 0.66 -8.83
C ARG A 81 8.06 1.14 -9.05
N PRO A 82 7.33 1.57 -8.01
CA PRO A 82 5.95 2.05 -8.14
C PRO A 82 5.78 3.15 -9.18
N TYR A 83 6.78 4.01 -9.28
CA TYR A 83 6.80 5.11 -10.24
C TYR A 83 6.76 4.63 -11.70
N GLU A 84 7.47 3.54 -12.01
CA GLU A 84 7.51 2.96 -13.36
C GLU A 84 6.15 2.34 -13.71
N MET A 85 5.58 1.56 -12.78
CA MET A 85 4.24 0.98 -12.96
C MET A 85 3.16 2.04 -13.18
N TRP A 86 3.20 3.14 -12.42
CA TRP A 86 2.26 4.26 -12.60
C TRP A 86 2.46 4.99 -13.93
N LYS A 87 3.72 5.18 -14.36
CA LYS A 87 4.04 5.86 -15.63
C LYS A 87 3.62 5.04 -16.84
N GLU A 88 3.77 3.72 -16.79
CA GLU A 88 3.35 2.80 -17.86
C GLU A 88 1.82 2.79 -18.03
N ASN A 89 1.07 2.61 -16.93
CA ASN A 89 -0.39 2.57 -16.99
C ASN A 89 -1.02 2.99 -15.66
N LYS A 90 -1.45 4.26 -15.59
CA LYS A 90 -2.08 4.85 -14.40
C LYS A 90 -3.34 4.11 -13.95
N ALA A 91 -4.18 3.68 -14.88
CA ALA A 91 -5.44 2.98 -14.56
C ALA A 91 -5.14 1.62 -13.91
N LYS A 92 -4.27 0.84 -14.53
CA LYS A 92 -3.82 -0.47 -14.01
C LYS A 92 -3.14 -0.32 -12.65
N TYR A 93 -2.29 0.70 -12.48
CA TYR A 93 -1.64 0.97 -11.20
C TYR A 93 -2.65 1.30 -10.10
N LYS A 94 -3.67 2.11 -10.41
CA LYS A 94 -4.73 2.46 -9.46
C LYS A 94 -5.55 1.26 -9.03
N ASP A 95 -5.82 0.32 -9.94
CA ASP A 95 -6.52 -0.91 -9.59
C ASP A 95 -5.62 -1.87 -8.79
N TRP A 96 -4.33 -1.96 -9.12
CA TRP A 96 -3.34 -2.68 -8.32
C TRP A 96 -3.22 -2.11 -6.89
N LEU A 97 -3.21 -0.78 -6.72
CA LEU A 97 -3.24 -0.12 -5.42
C LEU A 97 -4.49 -0.48 -4.60
N LYS A 98 -5.66 -0.60 -5.25
CA LYS A 98 -6.90 -0.99 -4.59
C LYS A 98 -6.88 -2.46 -4.15
N SER A 99 -6.36 -3.36 -4.99
CA SER A 99 -6.25 -4.78 -4.64
C SER A 99 -5.26 -5.03 -3.50
N GLY A 100 -4.22 -4.20 -3.44
CA GLY A 100 -3.15 -4.30 -2.45
C GLY A 100 -3.46 -3.67 -1.11
N ARG A 101 -4.43 -2.75 -1.05
CA ARG A 101 -4.83 -2.11 0.21
C ARG A 101 -5.24 -3.20 1.20
N ILE A 102 -4.50 -3.28 2.29
CA ILE A 102 -4.90 -4.06 3.46
C ILE A 102 -6.12 -3.35 4.02
N SER A 103 -7.29 -3.75 3.54
CA SER A 103 -8.55 -3.40 4.15
C SER A 103 -8.37 -3.77 5.61
N LYS A 104 -8.50 -2.80 6.51
CA LYS A 104 -8.88 -3.11 7.89
C LYS A 104 -10.22 -3.81 7.78
N LYS A 105 -10.22 -5.12 7.49
CA LYS A 105 -11.31 -6.02 7.83
C LYS A 105 -11.39 -5.92 9.34
N ARG A 106 -12.17 -4.95 9.83
CA ARG A 106 -12.80 -5.04 11.13
C ARG A 106 -13.36 -6.46 11.16
N LYS A 107 -12.82 -7.31 12.03
CA LYS A 107 -13.35 -8.65 12.27
C LYS A 107 -14.88 -8.51 12.33
N GLY A 108 -15.53 -9.18 11.39
CA GLY A 108 -16.97 -9.08 11.20
C GLY A 108 -17.70 -9.44 12.49
N LYS A 109 -18.72 -8.63 12.77
CA LYS A 109 -19.73 -8.80 13.82
C LYS A 109 -20.20 -10.26 13.93
N HIS A 110 -20.18 -10.81 15.13
CA HIS A 110 -21.10 -11.88 15.49
C HIS A 110 -22.50 -11.25 15.56
N SER A 111 -23.28 -11.41 14.49
CA SER A 111 -24.71 -11.08 14.49
C SER A 111 -25.41 -12.18 13.71
N MET A 112 -25.61 -13.32 14.36
CA MET A 112 -26.69 -14.22 13.96
C MET A 112 -27.98 -13.64 14.55
N VAL A 113 -28.64 -12.83 13.72
CA VAL A 113 -30.06 -12.55 13.84
C VAL A 113 -30.80 -13.86 13.57
N GLY A 114 -31.27 -14.50 14.64
CA GLY A 114 -32.33 -15.51 14.56
C GLY A 114 -33.67 -14.81 14.35
N LYS A 115 -34.02 -14.49 13.10
CA LYS A 115 -35.40 -14.22 12.72
C LYS A 115 -36.13 -15.56 12.68
N MET A 116 -36.82 -15.93 13.76
CA MET A 116 -37.85 -16.97 13.69
C MET A 116 -39.20 -16.25 13.60
N THR A 117 -39.71 -16.20 12.37
CA THR A 117 -41.01 -15.67 12.01
C THR A 117 -42.11 -16.45 12.72
N ARG A 118 -43.04 -15.73 13.35
CA ARG A 118 -44.34 -16.27 13.78
C ARG A 118 -45.02 -16.87 12.55
N ASN A 119 -45.45 -18.12 12.64
CA ASN A 119 -46.47 -18.64 11.73
C ASN A 119 -47.68 -19.09 12.55
N SER A 120 -48.79 -18.41 12.28
CA SER A 120 -50.14 -18.67 12.73
C SER A 120 -50.82 -19.73 11.85
N ASN A 121 -51.66 -20.56 12.49
CA ASN A 121 -52.79 -21.37 12.01
C ASN A 121 -52.65 -22.88 11.73
N SER A 122 -53.67 -23.58 12.27
CA SER A 122 -54.25 -24.89 11.95
C SER A 122 -53.52 -26.09 12.56
N PHE A 123 -54.02 -26.81 13.58
CA PHE A 123 -55.35 -27.42 13.78
C PHE A 123 -55.68 -27.57 15.27
#